data_AF-A0A9Q1BB09-F1
#
_entry.id   AF-A0A9Q1BB09-F1
#
_cell.length_a   1.000
_cell.length_b   1.000
_cell.length_c   1.000
_cell.angle_alpha   90.00
_cell.angle_beta   90.00
_cell.angle_gamma   90.00
#
_symmetry.space_group_name_H-M   'P 1'
#
loop_
_entity.id
_entity.type
_entity.pdbx_description
1 polymer ?
#
loop_
_entity_poly.entity_id
_entity_poly.type
_entity_poly.pdbx_seq_one_letter_code
_entity_poly.pdbx_strand_id
1 'polypeptide(L)'
;MCKNFQKFCISTPVTYPMSVDPTFEFGKFEVTPFTYRHAFLVHQRSKVPPVFMGPTAIHHGKDKATYSRIMSSVTRSCPNLKTGTLGFITDGESALYKALAEEMPNATGLRCFRHFLTNCRQKLNSIGIKSRRDHKFFLDAVFGCSDVGGLVDSEDSVELRSRIDKIKDGMNERERFLLKEKENYESKFWKYIKKNERTMSENMVKSKRREAGMPDDGTGTPRRSYTNQSESLNNILTRQQEAVERVHKKKSSSTKLRFVKDVWEAVINHQTTETQRAICGLSNEYKLSEAASYLQINQDEWFSWDTVRREEYVDNFNNLTIEDVLKKKTIKSKPIPSQIRPSCNPHDDLFPSDLKDFLRISAGLSTDVAEILIKETEFLLSSPTAVREMPTLGIEARKKFCVASQTCKRGYYVCSVFSDHVWCDCQCFKYQKLCKHSLCIAAMQSILKTHIEFVSKRKKATHKSSLLPPIKDAAGKKGGQHKNAWRPRHQQLVTNKDNASNLVVQDRPFTEIHHNNYPLVVCFLADEPKALHCHQCKIEFPRCQLIRPYDIVLSHKERWQYRTKEDPLTPRTSSKFTTKFYCVMASCVLRRFHYFTSSFLEVPKDVKTRLHDSHLSLLNRELNYPGK
;
A
#
# COMPACT_ATOMS: atom_id res chain seq x y z
N MET A 1 12.76 -7.09 11.86
CA MET A 1 12.37 -6.20 12.98
C MET A 1 13.57 -5.76 13.82
N CYS A 2 14.06 -6.55 14.78
CA CYS A 2 15.03 -6.14 15.81
C CYS A 2 16.27 -5.37 15.29
N LYS A 3 16.90 -5.84 14.20
CA LYS A 3 18.02 -5.17 13.53
C LYS A 3 17.76 -3.68 13.25
N ASN A 4 16.63 -3.34 12.61
CA ASN A 4 16.28 -1.96 12.29
C ASN A 4 15.93 -1.16 13.55
N PHE A 5 15.24 -1.78 14.52
CA PHE A 5 14.92 -1.13 15.79
C PHE A 5 16.20 -0.71 16.55
N GLN A 6 17.16 -1.62 16.69
CA GLN A 6 18.48 -1.31 17.27
C GLN A 6 19.19 -0.21 16.47
N LYS A 7 19.32 -0.37 15.15
CA LYS A 7 20.02 0.58 14.27
C LYS A 7 19.54 2.02 14.46
N PHE A 8 18.23 2.27 14.36
CA PHE A 8 17.70 3.64 14.36
C PHE A 8 17.54 4.26 15.77
N CYS A 9 17.67 3.47 16.84
CA CYS A 9 17.63 3.96 18.23
C CYS A 9 19.03 4.17 18.86
N ILE A 10 20.11 3.81 18.15
CA ILE A 10 21.50 3.82 18.65
C ILE A 10 22.42 4.77 17.83
N SER A 11 22.24 4.85 16.50
CA SER A 11 23.18 5.54 15.61
C SER A 11 23.13 7.07 15.71
N THR A 12 24.15 7.66 16.32
CA THR A 12 24.26 9.10 16.70
C THR A 12 24.06 10.16 15.60
N PRO A 13 24.29 9.94 14.28
CA PRO A 13 24.09 11.01 13.30
C PRO A 13 22.63 11.42 13.08
N VAL A 14 21.69 10.48 13.22
CA VAL A 14 20.24 10.71 13.02
C VAL A 14 19.43 9.78 13.95
N THR A 15 19.58 9.95 15.26
CA THR A 15 18.72 9.26 16.24
C THR A 15 17.32 9.86 16.31
N TYR A 16 16.38 9.03 16.73
CA TYR A 16 15.18 9.46 17.46
C TYR A 16 15.03 8.55 18.68
N PRO A 17 14.65 9.09 19.85
CA PRO A 17 14.30 8.25 20.99
C PRO A 17 13.19 7.24 20.61
N MET A 18 13.32 6.01 21.09
CA MET A 18 12.23 5.05 20.99
C MET A 18 11.01 5.57 21.77
N SER A 19 9.79 5.26 21.34
CA SER A 19 8.57 5.63 22.09
C SER A 19 7.83 4.36 22.49
N VAL A 20 7.53 4.25 23.79
CA VAL A 20 6.91 3.08 24.44
C VAL A 20 5.65 3.55 25.18
N ASP A 21 4.52 2.94 24.86
CA ASP A 21 3.19 3.38 25.30
C ASP A 21 2.25 2.16 25.35
N PRO A 22 1.70 1.79 26.52
CA PRO A 22 0.91 0.56 26.67
C PRO A 22 -0.51 0.73 26.14
N THR A 23 -0.77 0.28 24.92
CA THR A 23 -2.09 0.31 24.27
C THR A 23 -3.14 -0.39 25.14
N PHE A 24 -4.28 0.28 25.34
CA PHE A 24 -5.08 0.05 26.54
C PHE A 24 -5.88 -1.25 26.57
N GLU A 25 -6.42 -1.74 25.45
CA GLU A 25 -7.16 -3.01 25.39
C GLU A 25 -7.22 -3.56 23.96
N PHE A 26 -6.77 -4.81 23.74
CA PHE A 26 -7.03 -5.58 22.50
C PHE A 26 -8.02 -6.73 22.74
N GLY A 27 -8.82 -6.62 23.80
CA GLY A 27 -9.64 -7.69 24.37
C GLY A 27 -9.14 -8.07 25.77
N LYS A 28 -9.06 -9.37 26.09
CA LYS A 28 -8.60 -9.88 27.40
C LYS A 28 -7.09 -9.68 27.69
N PHE A 29 -6.41 -8.77 27.01
CA PHE A 29 -4.98 -8.50 27.20
C PHE A 29 -4.58 -7.09 26.75
N GLU A 30 -3.49 -6.62 27.34
CA GLU A 30 -2.82 -5.36 27.01
C GLU A 30 -1.69 -5.62 25.99
N VAL A 31 -1.34 -4.58 25.25
CA VAL A 31 -0.26 -4.64 24.25
C VAL A 31 0.65 -3.44 24.45
N THR A 32 1.96 -3.67 24.57
CA THR A 32 2.96 -2.59 24.62
C THR A 32 3.86 -2.68 23.38
N PRO A 33 3.57 -1.92 22.31
CA PRO A 33 4.46 -1.79 21.16
C PRO A 33 5.60 -0.81 21.45
N PHE A 34 6.82 -1.23 21.11
CA PHE A 34 7.96 -0.34 20.98
C PHE A 34 7.95 0.28 19.59
N THR A 35 8.28 1.57 19.50
CA THR A 35 8.18 2.31 18.23
C THR A 35 9.43 3.14 17.98
N TYR A 36 9.85 3.23 16.72
CA TYR A 36 11.05 3.95 16.28
C TYR A 36 10.80 4.67 14.96
N ARG A 37 11.73 5.53 14.53
CA ARG A 37 11.67 6.16 13.20
C ARG A 37 12.60 5.49 12.21
N HIS A 38 12.10 5.17 11.03
CA HIS A 38 12.91 4.56 9.98
C HIS A 38 13.67 5.64 9.18
N ALA A 39 14.85 6.05 9.65
CA ALA A 39 15.57 7.24 9.15
C ALA A 39 15.95 7.20 7.64
N PHE A 40 16.01 6.01 7.02
CA PHE A 40 16.23 5.88 5.56
C PHE A 40 14.97 6.20 4.72
N LEU A 41 13.82 6.42 5.35
CA LEU A 41 12.54 6.72 4.70
C LEU A 41 12.03 8.10 5.14
N VAL A 42 11.20 8.71 4.30
CA VAL A 42 10.43 9.92 4.60
C VAL A 42 8.98 9.68 4.18
N HIS A 43 8.03 9.94 5.07
CA HIS A 43 6.61 9.83 4.74
C HIS A 43 6.20 11.00 3.81
N GLN A 44 5.65 10.67 2.64
CA GLN A 44 5.41 11.65 1.57
C GLN A 44 4.47 12.78 1.98
N ARG A 45 3.50 12.54 2.88
CA ARG A 45 2.57 13.56 3.38
C ARG A 45 3.18 14.47 4.44
N SER A 46 3.78 13.89 5.48
CA SER A 46 4.26 14.65 6.66
C SER A 46 5.72 15.12 6.57
N LYS A 47 6.46 14.71 5.52
CA LYS A 47 7.86 15.08 5.23
C LYS A 47 8.88 14.73 6.34
N VAL A 48 8.50 13.91 7.31
CA VAL A 48 9.38 13.39 8.38
C VAL A 48 9.57 11.88 8.26
N PRO A 49 10.61 11.29 8.87
CA PRO A 49 10.78 9.84 8.89
C PRO A 49 9.56 9.11 9.49
N PRO A 50 9.06 8.05 8.84
CA PRO A 50 7.86 7.33 9.28
C PRO A 50 8.13 6.55 10.58
N VAL A 51 7.08 6.33 11.36
CA VAL A 51 7.15 5.58 12.62
C VAL A 51 6.86 4.10 12.34
N PHE A 52 7.79 3.24 12.70
CA PHE A 52 7.76 1.80 12.42
C PHE A 52 7.57 0.99 13.69
N MET A 53 7.02 -0.22 13.53
CA MET A 53 6.81 -1.17 14.63
C MET A 53 8.13 -1.85 15.01
N GLY A 54 8.57 -1.62 16.25
CA GLY A 54 9.59 -2.42 16.93
C GLY A 54 8.97 -3.67 17.58
N PRO A 55 9.69 -4.30 18.53
CA PRO A 55 9.16 -5.39 19.34
C PRO A 55 7.82 -5.02 20.01
N THR A 56 6.91 -5.98 20.14
CA THR A 56 5.59 -5.77 20.74
C THR A 56 5.32 -6.83 21.79
N ALA A 57 5.04 -6.42 23.02
CA ALA A 57 4.71 -7.33 24.12
C ALA A 57 3.19 -7.48 24.29
N ILE A 58 2.74 -8.69 24.67
CA ILE A 58 1.35 -8.99 25.00
C ILE A 58 1.28 -9.45 26.47
N HIS A 59 0.59 -8.69 27.32
CA HIS A 59 0.59 -8.88 28.78
C HIS A 59 -0.80 -8.65 29.40
N HIS A 60 -0.88 -8.65 30.74
CA HIS A 60 -2.13 -8.61 31.51
C HIS A 60 -1.99 -7.71 32.76
N GLY A 61 -1.22 -6.62 32.68
CA GLY A 61 -0.93 -5.79 33.84
C GLY A 61 0.21 -4.79 33.62
N LYS A 62 0.07 -3.63 34.25
CA LYS A 62 0.97 -2.46 34.16
C LYS A 62 1.86 -2.29 35.40
N ASP A 63 2.19 -3.38 36.09
CA ASP A 63 3.08 -3.34 37.26
C ASP A 63 4.57 -3.31 36.84
N LYS A 64 5.44 -2.84 37.75
CA LYS A 64 6.87 -2.71 37.44
C LYS A 64 7.50 -4.06 37.08
N ALA A 65 7.15 -5.16 37.76
CA ALA A 65 7.76 -6.46 37.50
C ALA A 65 7.32 -7.04 36.15
N THR A 66 6.08 -6.84 35.73
CA THR A 66 5.64 -7.18 34.37
C THR A 66 6.37 -6.36 33.32
N TYR A 67 6.52 -5.04 33.51
CA TYR A 67 7.34 -4.24 32.59
C TYR A 67 8.82 -4.63 32.59
N SER A 68 9.45 -4.88 33.74
CA SER A 68 10.85 -5.34 33.79
C SER A 68 11.02 -6.66 33.03
N ARG A 69 10.14 -7.66 33.19
CA ARG A 69 10.18 -8.91 32.39
C ARG A 69 10.08 -8.65 30.88
N ILE A 70 9.26 -7.69 30.46
CA ILE A 70 9.15 -7.26 29.06
C ILE A 70 10.48 -6.63 28.61
N MET A 71 11.04 -5.71 29.40
CA MET A 71 12.32 -5.07 29.09
C MET A 71 13.46 -6.09 28.97
N SER A 72 13.61 -7.01 29.92
CA SER A 72 14.61 -8.09 29.87
C SER A 72 14.47 -8.98 28.63
N SER A 73 13.24 -9.16 28.14
CA SER A 73 12.95 -9.96 26.94
C SER A 73 13.28 -9.20 25.66
N VAL A 74 12.99 -7.89 25.63
CA VAL A 74 13.32 -6.99 24.50
C VAL A 74 14.83 -6.79 24.41
N THR A 75 15.53 -6.50 25.51
CA THR A 75 17.00 -6.36 25.53
C THR A 75 17.70 -7.67 25.17
N ARG A 76 17.24 -8.83 25.66
CA ARG A 76 17.76 -10.14 25.21
C ARG A 76 17.59 -10.36 23.69
N SER A 77 16.49 -9.87 23.12
CA SER A 77 16.21 -9.96 21.68
C SER A 77 16.92 -8.87 20.85
N CYS A 78 17.47 -7.85 21.51
CA CYS A 78 18.04 -6.63 20.92
C CYS A 78 19.26 -6.15 21.77
N PRO A 79 20.33 -6.95 21.93
CA PRO A 79 21.33 -6.78 23.00
C PRO A 79 21.93 -5.37 23.08
N ASN A 80 22.25 -4.77 21.93
CA ASN A 80 22.91 -3.46 21.86
C ASN A 80 22.04 -2.29 22.41
N LEU A 81 20.73 -2.49 22.62
CA LEU A 81 19.88 -1.44 23.23
C LEU A 81 20.32 -1.09 24.65
N LYS A 82 20.76 -2.08 25.44
CA LYS A 82 21.07 -1.89 26.87
C LYS A 82 22.22 -0.90 27.10
N THR A 83 23.17 -0.85 26.19
CA THR A 83 24.37 0.01 26.27
C THR A 83 24.36 1.19 25.32
N GLY A 84 23.73 1.06 24.14
CA GLY A 84 23.81 2.05 23.05
C GLY A 84 22.56 2.91 22.82
N THR A 85 21.43 2.66 23.48
CA THR A 85 20.24 3.53 23.33
C THR A 85 20.51 4.89 23.96
N LEU A 86 20.37 5.98 23.18
CA LEU A 86 20.52 7.34 23.72
C LEU A 86 19.35 7.76 24.62
N GLY A 87 18.12 7.40 24.25
CA GLY A 87 16.95 7.74 25.05
C GLY A 87 15.64 7.06 24.63
N PHE A 88 14.63 7.23 25.48
CA PHE A 88 13.27 6.72 25.28
C PHE A 88 12.22 7.76 25.69
N ILE A 89 11.01 7.69 25.12
CA ILE A 89 9.86 8.55 25.44
C ILE A 89 8.73 7.67 25.98
N THR A 90 8.11 8.10 27.09
CA THR A 90 6.85 7.53 27.58
C THR A 90 5.79 8.62 27.80
N ASP A 91 4.53 8.19 27.97
CA ASP A 91 3.48 9.04 28.55
C ASP A 91 3.91 9.59 29.92
N GLY A 92 4.72 8.78 30.63
CA GLY A 92 5.34 8.94 31.94
C GLY A 92 4.60 8.23 33.07
N GLU A 93 4.05 7.05 32.78
CA GLU A 93 3.64 6.07 33.79
C GLU A 93 4.84 5.60 34.64
N SER A 94 4.66 5.54 35.95
CA SER A 94 5.76 5.36 36.91
C SER A 94 6.36 3.95 36.91
N ALA A 95 5.56 2.92 36.64
CA ALA A 95 6.04 1.54 36.59
C ALA A 95 6.84 1.28 35.32
N LEU A 96 6.28 1.64 34.15
CA LEU A 96 6.98 1.58 32.87
C LEU A 96 8.29 2.36 32.86
N TYR A 97 8.30 3.61 33.33
CA TYR A 97 9.51 4.44 33.36
C TYR A 97 10.62 3.81 34.20
N LYS A 98 10.30 3.29 35.39
CA LYS A 98 11.28 2.65 36.29
C LYS A 98 11.84 1.37 35.69
N ALA A 99 11.01 0.56 35.02
CA ALA A 99 11.48 -0.65 34.35
C ALA A 99 12.42 -0.35 33.16
N LEU A 100 12.11 0.69 32.37
CA LEU A 100 12.97 1.14 31.27
C LEU A 100 14.32 1.66 31.76
N ALA A 101 14.32 2.52 32.79
CA ALA A 101 15.54 3.11 33.35
C ALA A 101 16.45 2.08 34.08
N GLU A 102 15.87 1.03 34.64
CA GLU A 102 16.60 -0.06 35.31
C GLU A 102 17.29 -1.01 34.30
N GLU A 103 16.65 -1.27 33.16
CA GLU A 103 17.18 -2.17 32.13
C GLU A 103 18.03 -1.46 31.06
N MET A 104 17.90 -0.13 30.92
CA MET A 104 18.70 0.69 30.01
C MET A 104 19.23 1.94 30.76
N PRO A 105 20.15 1.78 31.74
CA PRO A 105 20.60 2.87 32.62
C PRO A 105 21.37 3.98 31.89
N ASN A 106 21.89 3.71 30.69
CA ASN A 106 22.56 4.69 29.83
C ASN A 106 21.58 5.58 29.04
N ALA A 107 20.29 5.23 28.98
CA ALA A 107 19.33 5.88 28.11
C ALA A 107 18.52 6.97 28.83
N THR A 108 18.60 8.21 28.35
CA THR A 108 17.87 9.34 28.93
C THR A 108 16.37 9.23 28.67
N GLY A 109 15.60 9.09 29.75
CA GLY A 109 14.15 8.91 29.71
C GLY A 109 13.40 10.25 29.64
N LEU A 110 12.71 10.50 28.53
CA LEU A 110 11.94 11.71 28.28
C LEU A 110 10.45 11.58 28.61
N ARG A 111 9.87 12.64 29.19
CA ARG A 111 8.42 12.75 29.41
C ARG A 111 7.73 13.27 28.15
N CYS A 112 6.55 12.74 27.81
CA CYS A 112 5.68 13.37 26.83
C CYS A 112 5.15 14.73 27.30
N PHE A 113 5.45 15.79 26.55
CA PHE A 113 5.00 17.16 26.84
C PHE A 113 3.47 17.29 26.78
N ARG A 114 2.79 16.56 25.89
CA ARG A 114 1.32 16.57 25.80
C ARG A 114 0.68 15.99 27.06
N HIS A 115 1.21 14.89 27.59
CA HIS A 115 0.72 14.28 28.82
C HIS A 115 1.01 15.16 30.04
N PHE A 116 2.22 15.74 30.17
CA PHE A 116 2.50 16.68 31.27
C PHE A 116 1.61 17.93 31.24
N LEU A 117 1.29 18.46 30.04
CA LEU A 117 0.37 19.59 29.85
C LEU A 117 -1.08 19.23 30.24
N THR A 118 -1.53 18.02 29.93
CA THR A 118 -2.83 17.50 30.40
C THR A 118 -2.86 17.40 31.92
N ASN A 119 -1.79 16.89 32.55
CA ASN A 119 -1.70 16.79 34.01
C ASN A 119 -1.75 18.19 34.68
N CYS A 120 -1.09 19.19 34.09
CA CYS A 120 -1.17 20.58 34.55
C CYS A 120 -2.60 21.14 34.46
N ARG A 121 -3.32 20.89 33.36
CA ARG A 121 -4.74 21.28 33.20
C ARG A 121 -5.65 20.59 34.20
N GLN A 122 -5.46 19.29 34.44
CA GLN A 122 -6.19 18.54 35.46
C GLN A 122 -5.94 19.12 36.85
N LYS A 123 -4.71 19.51 37.17
CA LYS A 123 -4.37 20.15 38.45
C LYS A 123 -5.03 21.53 38.61
N LEU A 124 -5.04 22.38 37.58
CA LEU A 124 -5.75 23.67 37.61
C LEU A 124 -7.26 23.47 37.84
N ASN A 125 -7.87 22.53 37.11
CA ASN A 125 -9.28 22.16 37.29
C ASN A 125 -9.57 21.67 38.71
N SER A 126 -8.68 20.85 39.30
CA SER A 126 -8.85 20.32 40.66
C SER A 126 -8.63 21.37 41.76
N ILE A 127 -8.03 22.51 41.44
CA ILE A 127 -7.86 23.66 42.36
C ILE A 127 -9.08 24.59 42.32
N GLY A 128 -9.85 24.56 41.23
CA GLY A 128 -11.05 25.40 41.02
C GLY A 128 -10.97 26.28 39.78
N ILE A 129 -9.77 26.46 39.20
CA ILE A 129 -9.56 27.26 37.99
C ILE A 129 -9.99 26.42 36.78
N LYS A 130 -11.24 26.58 36.34
CA LYS A 130 -11.86 25.80 35.24
C LYS A 130 -11.81 26.47 33.86
N SER A 131 -11.51 27.77 33.82
CA SER A 131 -11.56 28.59 32.59
C SER A 131 -10.31 28.40 31.71
N ARG A 132 -10.51 28.13 30.41
CA ARG A 132 -9.41 28.02 29.43
C ARG A 132 -8.64 29.33 29.24
N ARG A 133 -9.26 30.50 29.48
CA ARG A 133 -8.56 31.80 29.45
C ARG A 133 -7.59 31.91 30.62
N ASP A 134 -8.02 31.48 31.81
CA ASP A 134 -7.21 31.58 33.02
C ASP A 134 -6.13 30.50 33.12
N HIS A 135 -6.39 29.31 32.54
CA HIS A 135 -5.36 28.30 32.30
C HIS A 135 -4.18 28.84 31.49
N LYS A 136 -4.41 29.78 30.55
CA LYS A 136 -3.37 30.26 29.63
C LYS A 136 -2.17 30.83 30.37
N PHE A 137 -2.38 31.65 31.40
CA PHE A 137 -1.29 32.24 32.19
C PHE A 137 -0.36 31.16 32.78
N PHE A 138 -0.94 30.18 33.48
CA PHE A 138 -0.16 29.12 34.13
C PHE A 138 0.48 28.15 33.15
N LEU A 139 -0.20 27.84 32.03
CA LEU A 139 0.33 26.92 31.03
C LEU A 139 1.40 27.57 30.15
N ASP A 140 1.26 28.83 29.77
CA ASP A 140 2.27 29.56 29.00
C ASP A 140 3.56 29.77 29.83
N ALA A 141 3.46 29.98 31.15
CA ALA A 141 4.63 30.01 32.02
C ALA A 141 5.40 28.66 32.04
N VAL A 142 4.68 27.53 32.06
CA VAL A 142 5.30 26.19 32.08
C VAL A 142 5.79 25.75 30.70
N PHE A 143 5.01 26.00 29.63
CA PHE A 143 5.19 25.45 28.28
C PHE A 143 5.47 26.48 27.18
N GLY A 144 5.66 27.75 27.54
CA GLY A 144 5.96 28.85 26.64
C GLY A 144 4.75 29.39 25.86
N CYS A 145 4.90 30.59 25.33
CA CYS A 145 4.08 31.13 24.24
C CYS A 145 4.84 31.02 22.91
N SER A 146 4.37 31.69 21.85
CA SER A 146 4.99 31.63 20.51
C SER A 146 6.47 32.05 20.51
N ASP A 147 6.78 33.10 21.26
CA ASP A 147 8.04 33.85 21.16
C ASP A 147 8.92 33.73 22.42
N VAL A 148 8.40 33.09 23.47
CA VAL A 148 9.08 32.91 24.77
C VAL A 148 8.91 31.46 25.23
N GLY A 149 10.02 30.72 25.31
CA GLY A 149 10.04 29.34 25.81
C GLY A 149 9.68 29.25 27.31
N GLY A 150 9.02 28.17 27.73
CA GLY A 150 8.55 28.01 29.12
C GLY A 150 9.62 27.47 30.06
N LEU A 151 9.22 27.15 31.30
CA LEU A 151 10.06 26.39 32.24
C LEU A 151 10.66 25.13 31.60
N VAL A 152 9.87 24.36 30.87
CA VAL A 152 10.33 23.11 30.23
C VAL A 152 11.35 23.32 29.12
N ASP A 153 11.53 24.55 28.62
CA ASP A 153 12.53 24.93 27.62
C ASP A 153 13.74 25.67 28.21
N SER A 154 13.91 25.56 29.53
CA SER A 154 15.20 25.82 30.17
C SER A 154 16.27 24.88 29.59
N GLU A 155 17.50 25.37 29.52
CA GLU A 155 18.64 24.64 28.99
C GLU A 155 19.01 23.46 29.90
N ASP A 156 19.08 23.71 31.21
CA ASP A 156 19.43 22.73 32.24
C ASP A 156 18.60 22.87 33.54
N SER A 157 18.95 22.05 34.54
CA SER A 157 18.35 22.01 35.87
C SER A 157 18.55 23.28 36.71
N VAL A 158 19.62 24.04 36.46
CA VAL A 158 19.99 25.26 37.20
C VAL A 158 19.18 26.45 36.68
N GLU A 159 19.09 26.61 35.36
CA GLU A 159 18.21 27.60 34.73
C GLU A 159 16.75 27.30 35.10
N LEU A 160 16.33 26.02 35.02
CA LEU A 160 14.98 25.59 35.42
C LEU A 160 14.64 26.01 36.86
N ARG A 161 15.54 25.76 37.82
CA ARG A 161 15.33 26.14 39.22
C ARG A 161 15.22 27.65 39.36
N SER A 162 16.15 28.41 38.77
CA SER A 162 16.11 29.88 38.78
C SER A 162 14.78 30.41 38.22
N ARG A 163 14.24 29.79 37.17
CA ARG A 163 12.99 30.20 36.55
C ARG A 163 11.73 29.76 37.33
N ILE A 164 11.72 28.58 37.94
CA ILE A 164 10.64 28.15 38.86
C ILE A 164 10.50 29.11 40.05
N ASP A 165 11.63 29.55 40.59
CA ASP A 165 11.65 30.42 41.77
C ASP A 165 11.32 31.87 41.38
N LYS A 166 11.76 32.36 40.21
CA LYS A 166 11.36 33.68 39.66
C LYS A 166 9.86 33.82 39.36
N ILE A 167 9.18 32.77 38.89
CA ILE A 167 7.73 32.87 38.59
C ILE A 167 6.82 32.66 39.80
N LYS A 168 7.39 32.34 40.97
CA LYS A 168 6.68 31.91 42.17
C LYS A 168 5.58 32.89 42.57
N ASP A 169 5.94 34.14 42.85
CA ASP A 169 5.03 35.04 43.54
C ASP A 169 3.93 35.56 42.59
N GLY A 170 4.25 35.81 41.31
CA GLY A 170 3.25 36.10 40.27
C GLY A 170 2.31 34.93 39.95
N MET A 171 2.76 33.66 40.05
CA MET A 171 1.84 32.51 40.03
C MET A 171 0.93 32.50 41.26
N ASN A 172 1.47 32.77 42.44
CA ASN A 172 0.73 32.71 43.69
C ASN A 172 -0.35 33.82 43.76
N GLU A 173 0.00 35.04 43.38
CA GLU A 173 -0.92 36.17 43.24
C GLU A 173 -2.05 35.88 42.26
N ARG A 174 -1.72 35.37 41.05
CA ARG A 174 -2.75 35.05 40.05
C ARG A 174 -3.65 33.91 40.50
N GLU A 175 -3.13 32.92 41.24
CA GLU A 175 -3.95 31.85 41.83
C GLU A 175 -4.92 32.41 42.89
N ARG A 176 -4.44 33.24 43.83
CA ARG A 176 -5.29 33.89 44.86
C ARG A 176 -6.38 34.76 44.23
N PHE A 177 -6.02 35.61 43.27
CA PHE A 177 -6.94 36.52 42.57
C PHE A 177 -8.09 35.76 41.89
N LEU A 178 -7.77 34.65 41.20
CA LEU A 178 -8.78 33.87 40.45
C LEU A 178 -9.71 33.06 41.35
N LEU A 179 -9.26 32.68 42.54
CA LEU A 179 -10.06 31.93 43.52
C LEU A 179 -10.80 32.83 44.52
N LYS A 180 -10.49 34.15 44.55
CA LYS A 180 -10.94 35.13 45.55
C LYS A 180 -10.55 34.76 46.98
N GLU A 181 -9.35 34.18 47.11
CA GLU A 181 -8.81 33.67 48.37
C GLU A 181 -8.01 34.75 49.13
N LYS A 182 -7.89 34.58 50.46
CA LYS A 182 -7.19 35.52 51.36
C LYS A 182 -5.65 35.46 51.17
N GLU A 183 -4.94 36.46 51.69
CA GLU A 183 -3.47 36.54 51.58
C GLU A 183 -2.73 35.33 52.16
N ASN A 184 -3.26 34.76 53.25
CA ASN A 184 -2.75 33.53 53.87
C ASN A 184 -3.04 32.24 53.08
N TYR A 185 -3.62 32.33 51.88
CA TYR A 185 -3.86 31.19 51.01
C TYR A 185 -2.55 30.65 50.41
N GLU A 186 -2.32 29.37 50.63
CA GLU A 186 -1.14 28.67 50.14
C GLU A 186 -1.37 28.07 48.75
N SER A 187 -0.72 28.65 47.74
CA SER A 187 -0.92 28.35 46.32
C SER A 187 -0.57 26.90 45.93
N LYS A 188 -1.57 26.22 45.39
CA LYS A 188 -1.60 24.77 45.14
C LYS A 188 -1.07 24.40 43.76
N PHE A 189 -0.98 25.35 42.82
CA PHE A 189 -0.39 25.12 41.49
C PHE A 189 1.12 25.30 41.50
N TRP A 190 1.67 26.39 42.07
CA TRP A 190 3.14 26.53 42.18
C TRP A 190 3.76 25.38 42.98
N LYS A 191 3.14 24.97 44.11
CA LYS A 191 3.54 23.76 44.85
C LYS A 191 3.56 22.49 43.99
N TYR A 192 2.62 22.35 43.06
CA TYR A 192 2.61 21.23 42.12
C TYR A 192 3.74 21.31 41.09
N ILE A 193 4.07 22.50 40.59
CA ILE A 193 5.22 22.72 39.70
C ILE A 193 6.53 22.44 40.43
N LYS A 194 6.73 22.96 41.64
CA LYS A 194 7.93 22.67 42.46
C LYS A 194 8.06 21.18 42.81
N LYS A 195 6.96 20.48 43.11
CA LYS A 195 6.94 19.01 43.29
C LYS A 195 7.33 18.24 42.01
N ASN A 196 7.18 18.84 40.83
CA ASN A 196 7.60 18.27 39.54
C ASN A 196 8.92 18.86 39.01
N GLU A 197 9.67 19.65 39.79
CA GLU A 197 11.00 20.18 39.40
C GLU A 197 11.92 19.05 38.94
N ARG A 198 11.96 17.94 39.70
CA ARG A 198 12.71 16.73 39.34
C ARG A 198 12.30 16.16 37.98
N THR A 199 11.00 15.95 37.76
CA THR A 199 10.46 15.43 36.48
C THR A 199 10.83 16.32 35.29
N MET A 200 10.88 17.63 35.46
CA MET A 200 11.25 18.55 34.38
C MET A 200 12.77 18.58 34.15
N SER A 201 13.57 18.61 35.22
CA SER A 201 15.05 18.63 35.16
C SER A 201 15.66 17.33 34.65
N GLU A 202 15.09 16.18 34.97
CA GLU A 202 15.60 14.88 34.51
C GLU A 202 15.05 14.50 33.12
N ASN A 203 13.82 14.90 32.76
CA ASN A 203 13.10 14.32 31.61
C ASN A 203 12.55 15.31 30.56
N MET A 204 12.79 16.63 30.68
CA MET A 204 12.15 17.64 29.79
C MET A 204 13.03 18.82 29.31
N VAL A 205 14.02 19.27 30.10
CA VAL A 205 14.94 20.37 29.73
C VAL A 205 15.74 20.08 28.44
N LYS A 206 16.26 21.13 27.78
CA LYS A 206 16.89 21.00 26.45
C LYS A 206 18.12 20.08 26.46
N SER A 207 19.00 20.19 27.46
CA SER A 207 20.14 19.29 27.69
C SER A 207 19.71 17.82 27.63
N LYS A 208 18.74 17.42 28.45
CA LYS A 208 18.20 16.06 28.48
C LYS A 208 17.55 15.62 27.16
N ARG A 209 16.92 16.54 26.42
CA ARG A 209 16.44 16.24 25.04
C ARG A 209 17.59 15.91 24.09
N ARG A 210 18.71 16.64 24.14
CA ARG A 210 19.89 16.37 23.30
C ARG A 210 20.62 15.08 23.73
N GLU A 211 20.77 14.85 25.03
CA GLU A 211 21.31 13.59 25.58
C GLU A 211 20.51 12.37 25.09
N ALA A 212 19.18 12.47 25.08
CA ALA A 212 18.30 11.43 24.56
C ALA A 212 18.36 11.24 23.03
N GLY A 213 19.06 12.12 22.30
CA GLY A 213 19.14 12.08 20.84
C GLY A 213 17.90 12.63 20.13
N MET A 214 17.17 13.58 20.72
CA MET A 214 16.13 14.34 19.98
C MET A 214 16.80 15.32 19.00
N PRO A 215 16.39 15.37 17.73
CA PRO A 215 16.92 16.32 16.77
C PRO A 215 16.40 17.74 17.02
N ASP A 216 17.20 18.73 16.63
CA ASP A 216 16.84 20.15 16.70
C ASP A 216 15.80 20.57 15.66
N ASP A 217 15.18 21.73 15.90
CA ASP A 217 14.45 22.50 14.90
C ASP A 217 15.38 23.48 14.15
N GLY A 218 14.79 24.32 13.28
CA GLY A 218 15.54 25.30 12.48
C GLY A 218 16.21 26.43 13.26
N THR A 219 16.08 26.46 14.60
CA THR A 219 16.72 27.44 15.49
C THR A 219 17.88 26.85 16.30
N GLY A 220 18.17 25.55 16.15
CA GLY A 220 19.11 24.83 17.04
C GLY A 220 18.52 24.49 18.42
N THR A 221 17.18 24.54 18.55
CA THR A 221 16.49 24.12 19.78
C THR A 221 16.06 22.65 19.66
N PRO A 222 16.36 21.79 20.65
CA PRO A 222 16.01 20.37 20.58
C PRO A 222 14.50 20.20 20.69
N ARG A 223 13.90 19.45 19.76
CA ARG A 223 12.44 19.33 19.67
C ARG A 223 11.84 18.74 20.94
N ARG A 224 10.64 19.20 21.29
CA ARG A 224 9.85 18.69 22.43
C ARG A 224 9.44 17.23 22.21
N SER A 225 9.49 16.41 23.26
CA SER A 225 9.16 14.98 23.22
C SER A 225 7.66 14.72 23.27
N TYR A 226 7.17 13.83 22.40
CA TYR A 226 5.76 13.46 22.30
C TYR A 226 5.56 11.97 22.00
N THR A 227 4.59 11.36 22.68
CA THR A 227 4.10 9.99 22.44
C THR A 227 3.32 9.83 21.13
N ASN A 228 3.12 10.90 20.35
CA ASN A 228 2.53 10.90 19.00
C ASN A 228 3.01 9.74 18.10
N GLN A 229 4.24 9.24 18.32
CA GLN A 229 4.81 8.08 17.63
C GLN A 229 4.01 6.80 17.94
N SER A 230 3.93 6.44 19.22
CA SER A 230 3.16 5.28 19.68
C SER A 230 1.66 5.51 19.52
N GLU A 231 1.14 6.70 19.82
CA GLU A 231 -0.27 7.06 19.61
C GLU A 231 -0.68 6.82 18.15
N SER A 232 0.16 7.16 17.17
CA SER A 232 -0.13 6.93 15.75
C SER A 232 -0.13 5.44 15.38
N LEU A 233 0.75 4.61 15.97
CA LEU A 233 0.77 3.16 15.72
C LEU A 233 -0.34 2.41 16.47
N ASN A 234 -0.69 2.87 17.68
CA ASN A 234 -1.86 2.41 18.42
C ASN A 234 -3.14 2.63 17.60
N ASN A 235 -3.31 3.82 17.01
CA ASN A 235 -4.41 4.11 16.08
C ASN A 235 -4.40 3.21 14.82
N ILE A 236 -3.24 2.81 14.30
CA ILE A 236 -3.13 1.88 13.16
C ILE A 236 -3.56 0.45 13.58
N LEU A 237 -3.05 -0.04 14.71
CA LEU A 237 -3.41 -1.35 15.26
C LEU A 237 -4.91 -1.47 15.57
N THR A 238 -5.51 -0.47 16.24
CA THR A 238 -6.95 -0.44 16.53
C THR A 238 -7.79 -0.44 15.26
N ARG A 239 -7.42 0.35 14.24
CA ARG A 239 -8.13 0.36 12.95
C ARG A 239 -8.04 -0.97 12.21
N GLN A 240 -6.88 -1.64 12.28
CA GLN A 240 -6.71 -2.96 11.68
C GLN A 240 -7.54 -4.02 12.43
N GLN A 241 -7.60 -3.98 13.76
CA GLN A 241 -8.53 -4.80 14.55
C GLN A 241 -10.00 -4.54 14.15
N GLU A 242 -10.42 -3.27 14.05
CA GLU A 242 -11.78 -2.92 13.62
C GLU A 242 -12.11 -3.48 12.22
N ALA A 243 -11.18 -3.40 11.26
CA ALA A 243 -11.38 -3.95 9.92
C ALA A 243 -11.59 -5.47 9.97
N VAL A 244 -10.77 -6.17 10.76
CA VAL A 244 -10.81 -7.60 11.02
C VAL A 244 -12.11 -8.04 11.72
N GLU A 245 -12.62 -7.25 12.67
CA GLU A 245 -13.91 -7.51 13.34
C GLU A 245 -15.10 -7.32 12.39
N ARG A 246 -15.07 -6.26 11.55
CA ARG A 246 -16.10 -6.00 10.52
C ARG A 246 -16.22 -7.15 9.52
N VAL A 247 -15.09 -7.70 9.04
CA VAL A 247 -15.07 -8.82 8.09
C VAL A 247 -15.67 -10.09 8.71
N HIS A 248 -15.32 -10.40 9.97
CA HIS A 248 -15.75 -11.64 10.63
C HIS A 248 -17.13 -11.58 11.31
N LYS A 249 -17.81 -10.43 11.28
CA LYS A 249 -19.17 -10.21 11.85
C LYS A 249 -19.34 -10.63 13.32
N LYS A 250 -18.26 -10.60 14.12
CA LYS A 250 -18.27 -11.01 15.53
C LYS A 250 -17.48 -10.05 16.40
N LYS A 251 -18.16 -9.38 17.35
CA LYS A 251 -17.56 -8.66 18.49
C LYS A 251 -17.06 -9.65 19.57
N SER A 252 -16.20 -10.59 19.17
CA SER A 252 -15.49 -11.46 20.11
C SER A 252 -14.10 -10.87 20.35
N SER A 253 -13.74 -10.63 21.63
CA SER A 253 -12.36 -10.31 22.06
C SER A 253 -11.35 -11.04 21.20
N SER A 254 -10.34 -10.34 20.66
CA SER A 254 -9.28 -11.00 19.95
C SER A 254 -8.61 -12.05 20.86
N THR A 255 -8.15 -13.15 20.26
CA THR A 255 -7.24 -14.09 20.94
C THR A 255 -5.81 -13.68 20.61
N LYS A 256 -4.84 -14.02 21.46
CA LYS A 256 -3.43 -13.61 21.25
C LYS A 256 -2.92 -14.03 19.86
N LEU A 257 -3.23 -15.26 19.43
CA LEU A 257 -2.89 -15.76 18.08
C LEU A 257 -3.57 -14.94 16.96
N ARG A 258 -4.84 -14.57 17.14
CA ARG A 258 -5.58 -13.78 16.14
C ARG A 258 -5.07 -12.35 16.05
N PHE A 259 -4.72 -11.72 17.17
CA PHE A 259 -4.05 -10.42 17.16
C PHE A 259 -2.69 -10.49 16.47
N VAL A 260 -1.89 -11.52 16.74
CA VAL A 260 -0.59 -11.71 16.07
C VAL A 260 -0.76 -11.78 14.55
N LYS A 261 -1.67 -12.63 14.04
CA LYS A 261 -1.86 -12.80 12.58
C LYS A 261 -2.63 -11.66 11.92
N ASP A 262 -3.86 -11.43 12.35
CA ASP A 262 -4.79 -10.53 11.65
C ASP A 262 -4.41 -9.05 11.82
N VAL A 263 -3.61 -8.70 12.85
CA VAL A 263 -3.31 -7.30 13.23
C VAL A 263 -1.80 -6.99 13.22
N TRP A 264 -0.97 -7.73 13.96
CA TRP A 264 0.46 -7.41 14.10
C TRP A 264 1.28 -7.77 12.84
N GLU A 265 1.18 -9.01 12.35
CA GLU A 265 1.78 -9.46 11.09
C GLU A 265 1.29 -8.58 9.92
N ALA A 266 -0.01 -8.27 9.86
CA ALA A 266 -0.59 -7.40 8.83
C ALA A 266 0.04 -6.00 8.77
N VAL A 267 0.24 -5.34 9.92
CA VAL A 267 0.89 -4.00 9.98
C VAL A 267 2.37 -4.07 9.60
N ILE A 268 3.08 -5.13 10.00
CA ILE A 268 4.50 -5.33 9.64
C ILE A 268 4.65 -5.63 8.15
N ASN A 269 3.78 -6.45 7.58
CA ASN A 269 3.77 -6.79 6.17
C ASN A 269 3.46 -5.55 5.31
N HIS A 270 2.56 -4.67 5.75
CA HIS A 270 2.33 -3.36 5.12
C HIS A 270 3.58 -2.48 5.16
N GLN A 271 4.19 -2.28 6.33
CA GLN A 271 5.41 -1.46 6.48
C GLN A 271 6.58 -2.01 5.65
N THR A 272 6.72 -3.33 5.57
CA THR A 272 7.74 -4.00 4.76
C THR A 272 7.46 -3.82 3.26
N THR A 273 6.22 -4.01 2.83
CA THR A 273 5.79 -3.85 1.43
C THR A 273 5.98 -2.40 0.96
N GLU A 274 5.60 -1.41 1.77
CA GLU A 274 5.83 0.00 1.43
C GLU A 274 7.32 0.39 1.47
N THR A 275 8.15 -0.27 2.28
CA THR A 275 9.61 -0.12 2.23
C THR A 275 10.17 -0.65 0.91
N GLN A 276 9.77 -1.85 0.48
CA GLN A 276 10.17 -2.41 -0.83
C GLN A 276 9.70 -1.54 -2.00
N ARG A 277 8.45 -1.05 -1.95
CA ARG A 277 7.91 -0.12 -2.94
C ARG A 277 8.64 1.22 -2.93
N ALA A 278 9.12 1.71 -1.79
CA ALA A 278 9.92 2.94 -1.73
C ALA A 278 11.32 2.74 -2.36
N ILE A 279 11.92 1.57 -2.23
CA ILE A 279 13.21 1.22 -2.87
C ILE A 279 13.11 1.26 -4.40
N CYS A 280 11.98 0.87 -5.00
CA CYS A 280 11.77 0.95 -6.46
C CYS A 280 10.93 2.16 -6.93
N GLY A 281 10.70 3.16 -6.07
CA GLY A 281 9.99 4.39 -6.43
C GLY A 281 8.48 4.24 -6.72
N LEU A 282 7.85 3.17 -6.22
CA LEU A 282 6.42 2.85 -6.38
C LEU A 282 5.56 3.04 -5.13
N SER A 283 6.16 3.40 -3.98
CA SER A 283 5.39 3.68 -2.76
C SER A 283 4.64 5.00 -2.91
N ASN A 284 3.43 5.06 -2.37
CA ASN A 284 2.63 6.28 -2.21
C ASN A 284 2.66 6.81 -0.77
N GLU A 285 3.04 5.98 0.21
CA GLU A 285 3.19 6.40 1.61
C GLU A 285 4.58 6.95 1.91
N TYR A 286 5.63 6.27 1.47
CA TYR A 286 7.02 6.57 1.78
C TYR A 286 7.83 6.91 0.52
N LYS A 287 8.96 7.59 0.71
CA LYS A 287 10.06 7.66 -0.26
C LYS A 287 11.36 7.44 0.50
N LEU A 288 12.47 7.15 -0.18
CA LEU A 288 13.78 7.18 0.46
C LEU A 288 14.10 8.61 0.96
N SER A 289 14.82 8.70 2.08
CA SER A 289 15.34 9.97 2.58
C SER A 289 16.45 10.49 1.67
N GLU A 290 16.80 11.77 1.79
CA GLU A 290 17.84 12.39 0.95
C GLU A 290 19.18 11.63 1.04
N ALA A 291 19.61 11.31 2.27
CA ALA A 291 20.81 10.51 2.52
C ALA A 291 20.74 9.10 1.90
N ALA A 292 19.57 8.46 1.87
CA ALA A 292 19.37 7.11 1.32
C ALA A 292 18.96 7.10 -0.17
N SER A 293 18.75 8.26 -0.80
CA SER A 293 18.14 8.38 -2.14
C SER A 293 18.92 7.65 -3.25
N TYR A 294 20.24 7.57 -3.11
CA TYR A 294 21.13 6.86 -4.04
C TYR A 294 20.95 5.33 -4.05
N LEU A 295 20.19 4.77 -3.09
CA LEU A 295 19.85 3.35 -3.01
C LEU A 295 18.55 3.00 -3.74
N GLN A 296 17.88 3.98 -4.38
CA GLN A 296 16.67 3.74 -5.16
C GLN A 296 17.02 3.01 -6.46
N ILE A 297 16.38 1.87 -6.71
CA ILE A 297 16.51 1.13 -7.96
C ILE A 297 15.44 1.60 -8.96
N ASN A 298 15.82 1.66 -10.23
CA ASN A 298 14.92 1.99 -11.33
C ASN A 298 13.84 0.90 -11.48
N GLN A 299 12.57 1.25 -11.74
CA GLN A 299 11.49 0.26 -11.87
C GLN A 299 11.80 -0.85 -12.90
N ASP A 300 12.37 -0.50 -14.05
CA ASP A 300 12.65 -1.44 -15.14
C ASP A 300 13.79 -2.40 -14.76
N GLU A 301 14.80 -1.90 -14.05
CA GLU A 301 15.86 -2.72 -13.46
C GLU A 301 15.28 -3.64 -12.38
N TRP A 302 14.52 -3.10 -11.43
CA TRP A 302 13.87 -3.83 -10.34
C TRP A 302 12.99 -4.98 -10.85
N PHE A 303 12.19 -4.72 -11.90
CA PHE A 303 11.34 -5.74 -12.51
C PHE A 303 12.08 -6.71 -13.43
N SER A 304 13.30 -6.39 -13.89
CA SER A 304 14.15 -7.35 -14.61
C SER A 304 14.83 -8.36 -13.68
N TRP A 305 15.03 -8.02 -12.40
CA TRP A 305 15.55 -8.95 -11.40
C TRP A 305 14.54 -10.02 -11.03
N ASP A 306 15.01 -11.22 -10.69
CA ASP A 306 14.22 -12.28 -10.05
C ASP A 306 13.87 -11.95 -8.58
N THR A 307 13.01 -12.77 -7.97
CA THR A 307 12.57 -12.60 -6.57
C THR A 307 13.72 -12.68 -5.57
N VAL A 308 14.65 -13.64 -5.74
CA VAL A 308 15.75 -13.88 -4.80
C VAL A 308 16.72 -12.70 -4.80
N ARG A 309 17.02 -12.12 -5.97
CA ARG A 309 17.85 -10.92 -6.10
C ARG A 309 17.18 -9.68 -5.50
N ARG A 310 15.86 -9.53 -5.62
CA ARG A 310 15.12 -8.45 -4.93
C ARG A 310 15.18 -8.62 -3.41
N GLU A 311 14.99 -9.84 -2.91
CA GLU A 311 15.09 -10.16 -1.48
C GLU A 311 16.52 -9.93 -0.96
N GLU A 312 17.57 -10.40 -1.66
CA GLU A 312 18.97 -10.12 -1.35
C GLU A 312 19.26 -8.61 -1.30
N TYR A 313 18.70 -7.80 -2.22
CA TYR A 313 18.87 -6.34 -2.18
C TYR A 313 18.15 -5.69 -0.99
N VAL A 314 16.92 -6.12 -0.67
CA VAL A 314 16.13 -5.60 0.46
C VAL A 314 16.78 -5.95 1.79
N ASP A 315 17.31 -7.16 1.95
CA ASP A 315 18.02 -7.55 3.16
C ASP A 315 19.36 -6.82 3.29
N ASN A 316 20.11 -6.64 2.20
CA ASN A 316 21.31 -5.80 2.22
C ASN A 316 20.98 -4.34 2.59
N PHE A 317 19.91 -3.75 2.05
CA PHE A 317 19.41 -2.42 2.44
C PHE A 317 19.03 -2.34 3.93
N ASN A 318 18.37 -3.37 4.46
CA ASN A 318 18.06 -3.48 5.89
C ASN A 318 19.32 -3.66 6.76
N ASN A 319 20.38 -4.28 6.24
CA ASN A 319 21.64 -4.48 6.95
C ASN A 319 22.58 -3.24 6.95
N LEU A 320 22.42 -2.28 6.03
CA LEU A 320 23.21 -1.02 6.02
C LEU A 320 23.01 -0.23 7.32
N THR A 321 24.09 0.30 7.92
CA THR A 321 24.05 1.20 9.08
C THR A 321 23.77 2.66 8.67
N ILE A 322 23.58 3.58 9.62
CA ILE A 322 23.43 5.02 9.27
C ILE A 322 24.75 5.57 8.71
N GLU A 323 25.88 5.16 9.29
CA GLU A 323 27.23 5.57 8.90
C GLU A 323 27.59 5.03 7.51
N ASP A 324 27.16 3.82 7.17
CA ASP A 324 27.24 3.25 5.82
C ASP A 324 26.52 4.14 4.78
N VAL A 325 25.29 4.57 5.09
CA VAL A 325 24.46 5.39 4.18
C VAL A 325 25.03 6.81 4.04
N LEU A 326 25.51 7.41 5.13
CA LEU A 326 26.17 8.72 5.09
C LEU A 326 27.49 8.68 4.29
N LYS A 327 28.22 7.54 4.32
CA LYS A 327 29.39 7.27 3.48
C LYS A 327 29.02 6.84 2.04
N LYS A 328 27.73 6.91 1.66
CA LYS A 328 27.19 6.52 0.36
C LYS A 328 27.57 5.09 -0.10
N LYS A 329 27.66 4.15 0.84
CA LYS A 329 27.98 2.74 0.56
C LYS A 329 26.93 2.12 -0.36
N THR A 330 27.37 1.69 -1.55
CA THR A 330 26.52 1.03 -2.55
C THR A 330 26.25 -0.43 -2.20
N ILE A 331 25.03 -0.91 -2.40
CA ILE A 331 24.72 -2.34 -2.36
C ILE A 331 25.23 -2.98 -3.65
N LYS A 332 26.27 -3.81 -3.56
CA LYS A 332 26.78 -4.58 -4.71
C LYS A 332 25.80 -5.72 -5.03
N SER A 333 24.92 -5.52 -6.00
CA SER A 333 24.22 -6.64 -6.62
C SER A 333 25.21 -7.43 -7.50
N LYS A 334 25.09 -8.76 -7.53
CA LYS A 334 25.95 -9.60 -8.40
C LYS A 334 25.65 -9.26 -9.87
N PRO A 335 26.66 -9.18 -10.75
CA PRO A 335 26.42 -8.95 -12.18
C PRO A 335 25.52 -10.07 -12.74
N ILE A 336 24.66 -9.71 -13.70
CA ILE A 336 23.75 -10.65 -14.35
C ILE A 336 24.60 -11.71 -15.09
N PRO A 337 24.44 -13.02 -14.81
CA PRO A 337 24.96 -14.06 -15.69
C PRO A 337 24.30 -13.89 -17.06
N SER A 338 25.09 -13.55 -18.07
CA SER A 338 24.61 -13.03 -19.36
C SER A 338 23.66 -14.00 -20.07
N GLN A 339 22.36 -13.70 -20.01
CA GLN A 339 21.27 -14.48 -20.60
C GLN A 339 21.35 -15.99 -20.34
N ILE A 340 21.25 -16.42 -19.07
CA ILE A 340 20.48 -17.64 -18.80
C ILE A 340 19.01 -17.33 -19.10
N ARG A 341 18.64 -17.40 -20.37
CA ARG A 341 17.28 -17.80 -20.74
C ARG A 341 17.06 -19.17 -20.09
N PRO A 342 15.89 -19.48 -19.53
CA PRO A 342 15.58 -20.87 -19.20
C PRO A 342 15.60 -21.67 -20.51
N SER A 343 16.68 -22.40 -20.73
CA SER A 343 16.74 -23.44 -21.75
C SER A 343 15.82 -24.55 -21.27
N CYS A 344 14.58 -24.55 -21.73
CA CYS A 344 13.77 -25.75 -21.74
C CYS A 344 14.44 -26.72 -22.72
N ASN A 345 15.42 -27.49 -22.23
CA ASN A 345 16.03 -28.57 -22.99
C ASN A 345 14.90 -29.50 -23.46
N PRO A 346 14.76 -29.79 -24.77
CA PRO A 346 13.57 -30.50 -25.29
C PRO A 346 13.43 -31.98 -24.87
N HIS A 347 14.20 -32.45 -23.91
CA HIS A 347 14.31 -33.86 -23.52
C HIS A 347 14.38 -34.03 -22.01
N ASP A 348 13.20 -34.11 -21.40
CA ASP A 348 12.83 -34.99 -20.29
C ASP A 348 11.32 -35.19 -20.38
N ASP A 349 10.81 -36.41 -20.13
CA ASP A 349 9.41 -36.76 -20.39
C ASP A 349 8.44 -36.09 -19.40
N LEU A 350 7.97 -34.89 -19.77
CA LEU A 350 7.01 -34.06 -19.03
C LEU A 350 5.64 -34.73 -18.78
N PHE A 351 5.38 -35.88 -19.42
CA PHE A 351 4.19 -36.70 -19.22
C PHE A 351 4.58 -38.17 -19.04
N PRO A 352 4.13 -38.85 -17.96
CA PRO A 352 4.24 -40.29 -17.86
C PRO A 352 3.49 -40.98 -19.01
N SER A 353 4.04 -42.09 -19.50
CA SER A 353 3.38 -43.00 -20.47
C SER A 353 1.91 -43.29 -20.11
N ASP A 354 1.69 -43.50 -18.81
CA ASP A 354 0.43 -43.93 -18.23
C ASP A 354 -0.60 -42.78 -18.11
N LEU A 355 -0.27 -41.57 -18.53
CA LEU A 355 -1.15 -40.39 -18.40
C LEU A 355 -2.46 -40.56 -19.18
N LYS A 356 -2.43 -41.23 -20.34
CA LYS A 356 -3.64 -41.58 -21.09
C LYS A 356 -4.58 -42.41 -20.23
N ASP A 357 -4.04 -43.41 -19.54
CA ASP A 357 -4.79 -44.27 -18.62
C ASP A 357 -5.21 -43.57 -17.34
N PHE A 358 -4.37 -42.69 -16.78
CA PHE A 358 -4.76 -41.87 -15.63
C PHE A 358 -5.92 -40.93 -15.96
N LEU A 359 -5.95 -40.33 -17.15
CA LEU A 359 -7.07 -39.50 -17.61
C LEU A 359 -8.32 -40.33 -17.96
N ARG A 360 -8.14 -41.54 -18.51
CA ARG A 360 -9.23 -42.49 -18.76
C ARG A 360 -9.88 -42.97 -17.45
N ILE A 361 -9.09 -43.51 -16.53
CA ILE A 361 -9.53 -44.15 -15.28
C ILE A 361 -9.93 -43.11 -14.23
N SER A 362 -9.07 -42.12 -13.93
CA SER A 362 -9.33 -41.15 -12.85
C SER A 362 -10.20 -39.98 -13.31
N ALA A 363 -9.93 -39.41 -14.49
CA ALA A 363 -10.70 -38.26 -14.99
C ALA A 363 -11.96 -38.67 -15.78
N GLY A 364 -12.16 -39.95 -16.11
CA GLY A 364 -13.38 -40.46 -16.75
C GLY A 364 -13.68 -39.78 -18.09
N LEU A 365 -12.72 -39.87 -19.02
CA LEU A 365 -12.77 -39.35 -20.38
C LEU A 365 -12.76 -40.51 -21.38
N SER A 366 -13.35 -40.33 -22.56
CA SER A 366 -13.13 -41.27 -23.67
C SER A 366 -11.70 -41.16 -24.21
N THR A 367 -11.19 -42.23 -24.80
CA THR A 367 -9.82 -42.33 -25.31
C THR A 367 -9.47 -41.15 -26.22
N ASP A 368 -10.27 -40.93 -27.26
CA ASP A 368 -10.08 -39.87 -28.27
C ASP A 368 -10.03 -38.47 -27.64
N VAL A 369 -10.89 -38.20 -26.63
CA VAL A 369 -10.90 -36.91 -25.93
C VAL A 369 -9.67 -36.77 -25.03
N ALA A 370 -9.20 -37.84 -24.39
CA ALA A 370 -7.97 -37.81 -23.60
C ALA A 370 -6.73 -37.58 -24.50
N GLU A 371 -6.66 -38.24 -25.67
CA GLU A 371 -5.55 -38.08 -26.61
C GLU A 371 -5.52 -36.69 -27.26
N ILE A 372 -6.67 -36.16 -27.70
CA ILE A 372 -6.76 -34.77 -28.18
C ILE A 372 -6.33 -33.81 -27.07
N LEU A 373 -6.78 -34.01 -25.84
CA LEU A 373 -6.45 -33.13 -24.72
C LEU A 373 -4.96 -33.16 -24.36
N ILE A 374 -4.30 -34.32 -24.42
CA ILE A 374 -2.85 -34.46 -24.24
C ILE A 374 -2.12 -33.75 -25.39
N LYS A 375 -2.45 -34.05 -26.66
CA LYS A 375 -1.80 -33.46 -27.85
C LYS A 375 -1.92 -31.93 -27.90
N GLU A 376 -3.08 -31.38 -27.53
CA GLU A 376 -3.25 -29.93 -27.40
C GLU A 376 -2.52 -29.32 -26.17
N THR A 377 -2.10 -30.14 -25.19
CA THR A 377 -1.29 -29.71 -24.05
C THR A 377 0.21 -29.77 -24.39
N GLU A 378 0.67 -30.82 -25.08
CA GLU A 378 2.02 -30.94 -25.66
C GLU A 378 2.34 -29.76 -26.57
N PHE A 379 1.38 -29.34 -27.41
CA PHE A 379 1.51 -28.14 -28.26
C PHE A 379 1.68 -26.84 -27.45
N LEU A 380 1.10 -26.74 -26.25
CA LEU A 380 1.27 -25.58 -25.37
C LEU A 380 2.60 -25.61 -24.61
N LEU A 381 3.11 -26.79 -24.24
CA LEU A 381 4.41 -26.97 -23.58
C LEU A 381 5.58 -26.74 -24.54
N SER A 382 5.49 -27.24 -25.77
CA SER A 382 6.49 -27.06 -26.82
C SER A 382 6.55 -25.63 -27.39
N SER A 383 5.57 -24.78 -27.07
CA SER A 383 5.50 -23.39 -27.53
C SER A 383 6.06 -22.41 -26.48
N PRO A 384 7.31 -21.92 -26.60
CA PRO A 384 7.98 -21.14 -25.54
C PRO A 384 7.35 -19.77 -25.24
N THR A 385 6.41 -19.31 -26.07
CA THR A 385 5.61 -18.08 -25.83
C THR A 385 4.17 -18.35 -25.37
N ALA A 386 3.74 -19.62 -25.27
CA ALA A 386 2.37 -19.98 -24.96
C ALA A 386 2.04 -19.90 -23.46
N VAL A 387 3.04 -19.91 -22.58
CA VAL A 387 2.85 -19.75 -21.12
C VAL A 387 3.69 -18.58 -20.61
N ARG A 388 3.11 -17.77 -19.71
CA ARG A 388 3.83 -16.70 -19.00
C ARG A 388 3.30 -16.57 -17.57
N GLU A 389 4.20 -16.57 -16.58
CA GLU A 389 3.83 -16.26 -15.20
C GLU A 389 3.39 -14.78 -15.08
N MET A 390 2.33 -14.54 -14.29
CA MET A 390 1.84 -13.20 -14.00
C MET A 390 2.64 -12.61 -12.82
N PRO A 391 3.06 -11.34 -12.86
CA PRO A 391 3.77 -10.72 -11.75
C PRO A 391 2.87 -10.65 -10.50
N THR A 392 3.19 -11.45 -9.49
CA THR A 392 2.58 -11.42 -8.16
C THR A 392 3.44 -10.63 -7.18
N LEU A 393 2.80 -9.75 -6.39
CA LEU A 393 3.45 -8.99 -5.33
C LEU A 393 3.00 -9.53 -3.97
N GLY A 394 3.85 -10.34 -3.33
CA GLY A 394 3.63 -10.90 -1.99
C GLY A 394 3.89 -12.41 -1.92
N ILE A 395 4.50 -12.86 -0.81
CA ILE A 395 4.90 -14.26 -0.59
C ILE A 395 3.68 -15.20 -0.53
N GLU A 396 2.53 -14.71 -0.03
CA GLU A 396 1.26 -15.47 0.02
C GLU A 396 0.42 -15.36 -1.27
N ALA A 397 0.87 -14.60 -2.27
CA ALA A 397 0.10 -14.40 -3.49
C ALA A 397 0.19 -15.63 -4.41
N ARG A 398 -0.88 -16.46 -4.42
CA ARG A 398 -1.02 -17.65 -5.28
C ARG A 398 -0.50 -17.39 -6.70
N LYS A 399 0.46 -18.22 -7.15
CA LYS A 399 1.03 -18.15 -8.50
C LYS A 399 -0.06 -18.20 -9.56
N LYS A 400 0.11 -17.40 -10.61
CA LYS A 400 -0.82 -17.29 -11.73
C LYS A 400 -0.08 -17.29 -13.05
N PHE A 401 -0.65 -17.93 -14.05
CA PHE A 401 -0.07 -18.07 -15.38
C PHE A 401 -1.09 -17.66 -16.43
N CYS A 402 -0.67 -16.87 -17.41
CA CYS A 402 -1.39 -16.68 -18.66
C CYS A 402 -1.02 -17.84 -19.60
N VAL A 403 -2.02 -18.58 -20.09
CA VAL A 403 -1.84 -19.65 -21.07
C VAL A 403 -2.56 -19.25 -22.36
N ALA A 404 -1.83 -19.24 -23.48
CA ALA A 404 -2.33 -18.85 -24.79
C ALA A 404 -3.49 -19.76 -25.25
N SER A 405 -4.47 -19.16 -25.91
CA SER A 405 -5.64 -19.89 -26.42
C SER A 405 -6.31 -19.15 -27.57
N GLN A 406 -6.24 -19.75 -28.76
CA GLN A 406 -6.80 -19.22 -30.00
C GLN A 406 -8.34 -19.02 -29.93
N THR A 407 -9.03 -19.79 -29.09
CA THR A 407 -10.49 -19.71 -28.90
C THR A 407 -10.94 -18.57 -27.98
N CYS A 408 -10.00 -17.82 -27.37
CA CYS A 408 -10.32 -16.75 -26.42
C CYS A 408 -10.27 -15.36 -27.08
N LYS A 409 -11.30 -14.52 -26.85
CA LYS A 409 -11.32 -13.10 -27.28
C LYS A 409 -10.25 -12.19 -26.61
N ARG A 410 -9.44 -12.76 -25.70
CA ARG A 410 -8.25 -12.14 -25.07
C ARG A 410 -6.93 -12.74 -25.58
N GLY A 411 -6.94 -13.81 -26.37
CA GLY A 411 -5.77 -14.58 -26.79
C GLY A 411 -5.18 -15.51 -25.74
N TYR A 412 -5.62 -15.44 -24.48
CA TYR A 412 -5.16 -16.29 -23.38
C TYR A 412 -6.25 -16.51 -22.31
N TYR A 413 -6.04 -17.51 -21.46
CA TYR A 413 -6.77 -17.77 -20.22
C TYR A 413 -5.83 -17.68 -19.01
N VAL A 414 -6.38 -17.42 -17.82
CA VAL A 414 -5.62 -17.32 -16.56
C VAL A 414 -5.78 -18.60 -15.75
N CYS A 415 -4.65 -19.25 -15.48
CA CYS A 415 -4.54 -20.39 -14.58
C CYS A 415 -3.98 -19.94 -13.22
N SER A 416 -4.64 -20.30 -12.12
CA SER A 416 -4.19 -20.06 -10.74
C SER A 416 -3.80 -21.39 -10.09
N VAL A 417 -2.63 -21.45 -9.47
CA VAL A 417 -2.10 -22.66 -8.84
C VAL A 417 -2.52 -22.72 -7.36
N PHE A 418 -2.97 -23.89 -6.93
CA PHE A 418 -3.23 -24.26 -5.55
C PHE A 418 -2.35 -25.48 -5.20
N SER A 419 -2.27 -25.83 -3.91
CA SER A 419 -1.49 -26.99 -3.43
C SER A 419 -2.02 -28.34 -3.91
N ASP A 420 -3.30 -28.42 -4.27
CA ASP A 420 -4.01 -29.64 -4.65
C ASP A 420 -4.49 -29.65 -6.12
N HIS A 421 -4.55 -28.50 -6.79
CA HIS A 421 -5.07 -28.39 -8.17
C HIS A 421 -4.65 -27.11 -8.90
N VAL A 422 -4.85 -27.08 -10.22
CA VAL A 422 -4.81 -25.86 -11.03
C VAL A 422 -6.23 -25.44 -11.40
N TRP A 423 -6.59 -24.19 -11.10
CA TRP A 423 -7.86 -23.58 -11.51
C TRP A 423 -7.67 -22.75 -12.79
N CYS A 424 -8.53 -22.90 -13.80
CA CYS A 424 -8.48 -22.09 -15.03
C CYS A 424 -9.79 -21.34 -15.26
N ASP A 425 -9.74 -20.10 -15.75
CA ASP A 425 -10.92 -19.29 -16.06
C ASP A 425 -11.63 -19.67 -17.39
N CYS A 426 -11.12 -20.67 -18.12
CA CYS A 426 -11.72 -21.10 -19.38
C CYS A 426 -13.04 -21.89 -19.21
N GLN A 427 -13.89 -21.84 -20.23
CA GLN A 427 -15.22 -22.45 -20.20
C GLN A 427 -15.17 -24.00 -20.09
N CYS A 428 -14.18 -24.65 -20.70
CA CYS A 428 -13.97 -26.10 -20.57
C CYS A 428 -13.72 -26.50 -19.11
N PHE A 429 -12.82 -25.77 -18.42
CA PHE A 429 -12.53 -25.96 -17.01
C PHE A 429 -13.75 -25.68 -16.14
N LYS A 430 -14.55 -24.66 -16.48
CA LYS A 430 -15.80 -24.36 -15.76
C LYS A 430 -16.76 -25.56 -15.70
N TYR A 431 -16.89 -26.31 -16.80
CA TYR A 431 -17.75 -27.51 -16.85
C TYR A 431 -17.06 -28.78 -16.34
N GLN A 432 -15.92 -29.17 -16.93
CA GLN A 432 -15.29 -30.47 -16.69
C GLN A 432 -14.27 -30.50 -15.53
N LYS A 433 -13.92 -29.33 -14.97
CA LYS A 433 -12.81 -29.14 -13.98
C LYS A 433 -11.42 -29.55 -14.50
N LEU A 434 -11.31 -29.78 -15.80
CA LEU A 434 -10.08 -30.10 -16.51
C LEU A 434 -10.07 -29.36 -17.86
N CYS A 435 -8.88 -28.99 -18.34
CA CYS A 435 -8.65 -28.47 -19.69
C CYS A 435 -7.14 -28.52 -20.01
N LYS A 436 -6.76 -28.39 -21.28
CA LYS A 436 -5.35 -28.32 -21.70
C LYS A 436 -4.55 -27.25 -20.96
N HIS A 437 -5.14 -26.08 -20.68
CA HIS A 437 -4.44 -25.00 -19.97
C HIS A 437 -4.13 -25.37 -18.51
N SER A 438 -5.03 -26.07 -17.82
CA SER A 438 -4.80 -26.51 -16.43
C SER A 438 -3.90 -27.73 -16.35
N LEU A 439 -3.94 -28.64 -17.33
CA LEU A 439 -2.96 -29.73 -17.48
C LEU A 439 -1.55 -29.22 -17.77
N CYS A 440 -1.41 -28.26 -18.70
CA CYS A 440 -0.14 -27.61 -19.05
C CYS A 440 0.55 -27.04 -17.80
N ILE A 441 -0.17 -26.25 -17.01
CA ILE A 441 0.37 -25.66 -15.77
C ILE A 441 0.58 -26.71 -14.67
N ALA A 442 -0.25 -27.76 -14.59
CA ALA A 442 -0.05 -28.83 -13.62
C ALA A 442 1.21 -29.66 -13.92
N ALA A 443 1.54 -29.87 -15.19
CA ALA A 443 2.82 -30.43 -15.61
C ALA A 443 3.98 -29.48 -15.31
N MET A 444 3.91 -28.20 -15.75
CA MET A 444 4.94 -27.18 -15.51
C MET A 444 5.20 -26.85 -14.02
N GLN A 445 4.32 -27.25 -13.09
CA GLN A 445 4.52 -27.11 -11.65
C GLN A 445 4.62 -28.45 -10.92
N SER A 446 4.78 -29.57 -11.65
CA SER A 446 4.96 -30.93 -11.09
C SER A 446 3.83 -31.43 -10.17
N ILE A 447 2.62 -30.88 -10.32
CA ILE A 447 1.40 -31.24 -9.56
C ILE A 447 0.35 -31.98 -10.42
N LEU A 448 0.79 -32.60 -11.52
CA LEU A 448 -0.09 -33.27 -12.48
C LEU A 448 -0.94 -34.38 -11.84
N LYS A 449 -0.32 -35.23 -11.02
CA LYS A 449 -1.02 -36.35 -10.33
C LYS A 449 -2.05 -35.87 -9.32
N THR A 450 -1.69 -34.92 -8.45
CA THR A 450 -2.61 -34.38 -7.43
C THR A 450 -3.77 -33.62 -8.07
N HIS A 451 -3.52 -32.87 -9.14
CA HIS A 451 -4.56 -32.19 -9.92
C HIS A 451 -5.57 -33.17 -10.56
N ILE A 452 -5.11 -34.31 -11.09
CA ILE A 452 -5.99 -35.35 -11.64
C ILE A 452 -6.80 -36.02 -10.53
N GLU A 453 -6.19 -36.32 -9.39
CA GLU A 453 -6.90 -36.83 -8.20
C GLU A 453 -7.94 -35.85 -7.65
N PHE A 454 -7.71 -34.54 -7.71
CA PHE A 454 -8.69 -33.53 -7.34
C PHE A 454 -9.91 -33.53 -8.27
N VAL A 455 -9.69 -33.76 -9.57
CA VAL A 455 -10.77 -33.86 -10.57
C VAL A 455 -11.60 -35.13 -10.38
N SER A 456 -10.97 -36.27 -10.11
CA SER A 456 -11.68 -37.53 -9.85
C SER A 456 -12.58 -37.43 -8.62
N LYS A 457 -12.05 -36.92 -7.50
CA LYS A 457 -12.76 -36.72 -6.22
C LYS A 457 -13.96 -35.77 -6.30
N ARG A 458 -14.16 -35.04 -7.41
CA ARG A 458 -15.27 -34.08 -7.60
C ARG A 458 -16.33 -34.48 -8.63
N LYS A 459 -16.17 -35.60 -9.35
CA LYS A 459 -17.23 -36.12 -10.25
C LYS A 459 -18.34 -36.85 -9.48
N LYS A 460 -19.35 -36.12 -8.99
CA LYS A 460 -20.68 -36.74 -8.78
C LYS A 460 -21.32 -37.01 -10.13
N ALA A 461 -21.88 -38.21 -10.30
CA ALA A 461 -22.25 -38.77 -11.59
C ALA A 461 -23.27 -37.91 -12.37
N THR A 462 -22.92 -37.56 -13.61
CA THR A 462 -23.83 -37.03 -14.63
C THR A 462 -23.43 -37.56 -16.02
N HIS A 463 -23.61 -38.85 -16.25
CA HIS A 463 -23.63 -39.38 -17.62
C HIS A 463 -24.83 -38.76 -18.36
N LYS A 464 -24.55 -38.00 -19.43
CA LYS A 464 -25.55 -37.57 -20.42
C LYS A 464 -24.99 -37.65 -21.84
N SER A 465 -24.48 -38.84 -22.18
CA SER A 465 -24.27 -39.30 -23.56
C SER A 465 -25.48 -40.13 -24.00
N SER A 466 -26.65 -39.49 -24.04
CA SER A 466 -27.93 -40.10 -24.43
C SER A 466 -28.82 -39.05 -25.09
N LEU A 467 -28.63 -38.87 -26.40
CA LEU A 467 -29.55 -38.11 -27.23
C LEU A 467 -30.81 -38.94 -27.45
N LEU A 468 -31.97 -38.37 -27.14
CA LEU A 468 -33.28 -38.85 -27.59
C LEU A 468 -33.93 -37.72 -28.39
N PRO A 469 -34.62 -38.01 -29.51
CA PRO A 469 -35.40 -37.01 -30.23
C PRO A 469 -36.58 -36.54 -29.35
N PRO A 470 -36.92 -35.24 -29.35
CA PRO A 470 -38.06 -34.74 -28.58
C PRO A 470 -39.37 -35.21 -29.22
N ILE A 471 -40.21 -35.90 -28.45
CA ILE A 471 -41.57 -36.24 -28.87
C ILE A 471 -42.50 -35.07 -28.53
N LYS A 472 -43.00 -34.41 -29.59
CA LYS A 472 -44.02 -33.35 -29.63
C LYS A 472 -43.60 -31.96 -29.12
N ASP A 473 -44.33 -30.97 -29.61
CA ASP A 473 -43.87 -29.60 -29.81
C ASP A 473 -43.97 -28.70 -28.58
N ALA A 474 -42.89 -27.97 -28.29
CA ALA A 474 -42.84 -26.88 -27.34
C ALA A 474 -42.13 -25.67 -27.96
N ALA A 475 -42.89 -24.83 -28.67
CA ALA A 475 -42.36 -23.62 -29.30
C ALA A 475 -41.79 -22.64 -28.26
N GLY A 476 -40.48 -22.38 -28.32
CA GLY A 476 -39.78 -21.55 -27.34
C GLY A 476 -40.14 -20.06 -27.40
N LYS A 477 -39.97 -19.35 -26.28
CA LYS A 477 -40.14 -17.88 -26.20
C LYS A 477 -38.90 -17.19 -25.62
N LYS A 478 -38.56 -16.04 -26.21
CA LYS A 478 -37.51 -15.12 -25.73
C LYS A 478 -37.93 -14.41 -24.43
N GLY A 479 -36.94 -13.87 -23.72
CA GLY A 479 -37.14 -13.21 -22.42
C GLY A 479 -38.02 -11.94 -22.46
N GLY A 480 -38.63 -11.64 -21.31
CA GLY A 480 -39.56 -10.51 -21.13
C GLY A 480 -38.89 -9.14 -20.97
N GLN A 481 -39.67 -8.09 -21.19
CA GLN A 481 -39.26 -6.68 -21.13
C GLN A 481 -39.48 -6.06 -19.74
N HIS A 482 -38.71 -5.04 -19.40
CA HIS A 482 -39.10 -4.05 -18.38
C HIS A 482 -39.97 -2.94 -19.02
N LYS A 483 -41.07 -2.58 -18.36
CA LYS A 483 -41.90 -1.39 -18.67
C LYS A 483 -41.38 -0.20 -17.83
N ASN A 484 -41.40 1.05 -18.31
CA ASN A 484 -42.47 2.07 -18.13
C ASN A 484 -41.92 3.41 -18.75
N ALA A 485 -42.67 4.46 -19.14
CA ALA A 485 -44.09 4.64 -19.52
C ALA A 485 -44.27 6.03 -20.23
N TRP A 486 -45.45 6.30 -20.82
CA TRP A 486 -45.87 7.55 -21.53
C TRP A 486 -47.36 7.81 -21.16
N ARG A 487 -47.97 9.01 -21.20
CA ARG A 487 -47.61 10.37 -21.66
C ARG A 487 -48.57 11.41 -21.01
N PRO A 488 -48.32 12.74 -21.07
CA PRO A 488 -49.01 13.57 -22.09
C PRO A 488 -48.18 14.81 -22.55
N ARG A 489 -48.78 15.88 -23.10
CA ARG A 489 -49.12 16.08 -24.55
C ARG A 489 -49.32 17.60 -24.84
N HIS A 490 -48.94 18.07 -26.05
CA HIS A 490 -49.17 19.43 -26.61
C HIS A 490 -48.48 20.60 -25.86
N GLN A 491 -48.15 21.75 -26.46
CA GLN A 491 -48.68 22.42 -27.67
C GLN A 491 -47.64 22.65 -28.79
N GLN A 492 -48.09 23.27 -29.89
CA GLN A 492 -47.30 23.67 -31.07
C GLN A 492 -46.69 25.07 -30.91
N LEU A 493 -45.65 25.40 -31.69
CA LEU A 493 -45.76 26.42 -32.76
C LEU A 493 -44.53 26.43 -33.70
N VAL A 494 -44.73 27.00 -34.88
CA VAL A 494 -43.89 26.94 -36.10
C VAL A 494 -42.85 28.09 -36.05
N THR A 495 -41.61 27.96 -36.53
CA THR A 495 -41.25 28.30 -37.93
C THR A 495 -39.76 28.08 -38.28
N ASN A 496 -39.52 27.82 -39.57
CA ASN A 496 -38.39 28.18 -40.46
C ASN A 496 -36.93 28.03 -39.94
N LYS A 497 -36.04 27.24 -40.57
CA LYS A 497 -35.38 27.48 -41.89
C LYS A 497 -34.86 28.93 -42.04
N ASP A 498 -33.63 29.21 -42.47
CA ASP A 498 -32.83 28.55 -43.52
C ASP A 498 -31.30 28.80 -43.38
N ASN A 499 -30.52 28.26 -44.33
CA ASN A 499 -29.19 28.71 -44.78
C ASN A 499 -28.02 28.85 -43.77
N ALA A 500 -27.08 27.91 -43.85
CA ALA A 500 -25.78 28.18 -44.49
C ALA A 500 -25.04 26.86 -44.78
N SER A 501 -24.74 26.58 -46.05
CA SER A 501 -23.95 25.42 -46.46
C SER A 501 -22.47 25.75 -46.65
N ASN A 502 -21.67 24.70 -46.87
CA ASN A 502 -20.31 24.68 -47.45
C ASN A 502 -19.15 24.40 -46.47
N LEU A 503 -18.91 23.11 -46.21
CA LEU A 503 -17.56 22.57 -46.14
C LEU A 503 -17.50 21.28 -46.97
N VAL A 504 -16.42 21.13 -47.74
CA VAL A 504 -16.27 20.14 -48.82
C VAL A 504 -16.44 18.70 -48.32
N VAL A 505 -17.22 17.92 -49.06
CA VAL A 505 -17.25 16.45 -48.92
C VAL A 505 -16.10 15.88 -49.75
N GLN A 506 -15.19 15.17 -49.08
CA GLN A 506 -14.35 14.14 -49.68
C GLN A 506 -14.66 12.82 -48.97
N ASP A 507 -14.53 11.71 -49.70
CA ASP A 507 -15.09 10.42 -49.31
C ASP A 507 -14.53 9.86 -47.99
N ARG A 508 -15.38 9.10 -47.29
CA ARG A 508 -15.05 8.45 -46.02
C ARG A 508 -15.10 6.93 -46.13
N PRO A 509 -14.05 6.21 -45.71
CA PRO A 509 -14.14 4.81 -45.26
C PRO A 509 -14.43 4.71 -43.75
N PHE A 510 -14.91 5.79 -43.11
CA PHE A 510 -15.17 5.88 -41.67
C PHE A 510 -16.63 5.58 -41.35
N THR A 511 -16.86 4.35 -40.87
CA THR A 511 -18.19 3.79 -40.57
C THR A 511 -18.76 4.26 -39.23
N GLU A 512 -17.90 4.63 -38.28
CA GLU A 512 -18.28 4.97 -36.90
C GLU A 512 -17.99 6.42 -36.53
N ILE A 513 -18.75 6.98 -35.57
CA ILE A 513 -18.59 8.38 -35.12
C ILE A 513 -17.25 8.68 -34.42
N HIS A 514 -16.59 7.63 -33.92
CA HIS A 514 -15.26 7.73 -33.32
C HIS A 514 -14.14 7.62 -34.35
N HIS A 515 -14.42 7.32 -35.62
CA HIS A 515 -13.42 7.26 -36.68
C HIS A 515 -13.16 8.63 -37.30
N ASN A 516 -11.89 9.02 -37.44
CA ASN A 516 -11.46 10.30 -38.01
C ASN A 516 -9.93 10.33 -38.20
N ASN A 517 -9.41 11.39 -38.83
CA ASN A 517 -7.98 11.55 -39.14
C ASN A 517 -7.10 12.09 -37.98
N TYR A 518 -7.63 12.34 -36.78
CA TYR A 518 -6.74 12.73 -35.67
C TYR A 518 -5.88 11.54 -35.23
N PRO A 519 -4.60 11.76 -34.88
CA PRO A 519 -3.75 10.71 -34.35
C PRO A 519 -4.25 10.19 -32.99
N LEU A 520 -3.71 9.05 -32.60
CA LEU A 520 -3.64 8.57 -31.23
C LEU A 520 -2.33 9.12 -30.64
N VAL A 521 -2.44 10.04 -29.69
CA VAL A 521 -1.29 10.75 -29.10
C VAL A 521 -0.87 10.03 -27.82
N VAL A 522 0.39 9.63 -27.70
CA VAL A 522 0.93 9.02 -26.47
C VAL A 522 1.02 10.09 -25.36
N CYS A 523 0.44 9.80 -24.20
CA CYS A 523 0.44 10.66 -23.02
C CYS A 523 0.76 9.85 -21.75
N PHE A 524 1.34 10.48 -20.72
CA PHE A 524 1.50 9.85 -19.40
C PHE A 524 0.25 10.02 -18.53
N LEU A 525 -0.08 8.98 -17.74
CA LEU A 525 -1.19 8.99 -16.77
C LEU A 525 -1.03 9.98 -15.62
N ALA A 526 0.18 10.48 -15.38
CA ALA A 526 0.45 11.57 -14.44
C ALA A 526 -0.14 12.90 -14.96
N ASP A 527 0.05 13.16 -16.26
CA ASP A 527 -0.23 14.46 -16.88
C ASP A 527 -1.69 14.59 -17.33
N GLU A 528 -2.38 13.45 -17.52
CA GLU A 528 -3.77 13.39 -17.97
C GLU A 528 -4.76 13.05 -16.84
N PRO A 529 -5.23 14.04 -16.03
CA PRO A 529 -6.14 13.80 -14.92
C PRO A 529 -7.52 13.26 -15.35
N LYS A 530 -7.85 13.31 -16.65
CA LYS A 530 -9.11 12.82 -17.23
C LYS A 530 -9.00 11.37 -17.73
N ALA A 531 -7.81 10.78 -17.78
CA ALA A 531 -7.60 9.37 -18.09
C ALA A 531 -7.98 8.50 -16.87
N LEU A 532 -9.24 8.07 -16.80
CA LEU A 532 -9.74 7.20 -15.72
C LEU A 532 -9.78 5.71 -16.13
N HIS A 533 -10.25 5.43 -17.34
CA HIS A 533 -10.35 4.07 -17.88
C HIS A 533 -10.15 4.05 -19.40
N CYS A 534 -9.68 2.92 -19.93
CA CYS A 534 -9.62 2.70 -21.37
C CYS A 534 -11.04 2.68 -21.95
N HIS A 535 -11.35 3.61 -22.84
CA HIS A 535 -12.71 3.78 -23.34
C HIS A 535 -13.18 2.61 -24.23
N GLN A 536 -12.28 1.72 -24.69
CA GLN A 536 -12.64 0.51 -25.42
C GLN A 536 -12.88 -0.70 -24.49
N CYS A 537 -11.90 -1.12 -23.68
CA CYS A 537 -12.03 -2.31 -22.82
C CYS A 537 -12.66 -2.04 -21.44
N LYS A 538 -12.89 -0.77 -21.09
CA LYS A 538 -13.45 -0.29 -19.81
C LYS A 538 -12.65 -0.67 -18.55
N ILE A 539 -11.41 -1.15 -18.72
CA ILE A 539 -10.46 -1.36 -17.63
C ILE A 539 -9.95 0.00 -17.13
N GLU A 540 -9.96 0.21 -15.82
CA GLU A 540 -9.41 1.41 -15.17
C GLU A 540 -7.89 1.48 -15.32
N PHE A 541 -7.36 2.70 -15.42
CA PHE A 541 -5.93 2.91 -15.56
C PHE A 541 -5.20 2.88 -14.19
N PRO A 542 -3.95 2.40 -14.12
CA PRO A 542 -3.19 2.34 -12.88
C PRO A 542 -2.75 3.74 -12.40
N ARG A 543 -3.64 4.44 -11.69
CA ARG A 543 -3.45 5.84 -11.28
C ARG A 543 -2.82 6.00 -9.89
N CYS A 544 -2.95 5.00 -9.01
CA CYS A 544 -2.37 5.03 -7.66
C CYS A 544 -0.91 4.55 -7.62
N GLN A 545 -0.48 3.78 -8.63
CA GLN A 545 0.88 3.25 -8.78
C GLN A 545 1.23 3.28 -10.26
N LEU A 546 2.09 4.23 -10.66
CA LEU A 546 2.56 4.40 -12.03
C LEU A 546 3.69 3.39 -12.29
N ILE A 547 3.28 2.18 -12.69
CA ILE A 547 4.17 1.05 -12.98
C ILE A 547 4.54 1.06 -14.46
N ARG A 548 5.83 1.28 -14.77
CA ARG A 548 6.33 1.21 -16.15
C ARG A 548 6.26 -0.22 -16.71
N PRO A 549 5.96 -0.40 -18.01
CA PRO A 549 5.63 0.61 -19.02
C PRO A 549 4.12 0.91 -19.16
N TYR A 550 3.32 0.70 -18.11
CA TYR A 550 1.85 0.77 -18.14
C TYR A 550 1.27 2.11 -17.64
N ASP A 551 2.13 3.07 -17.34
CA ASP A 551 1.84 4.46 -16.97
C ASP A 551 1.62 5.39 -18.19
N ILE A 552 1.73 4.86 -19.41
CA ILE A 552 1.37 5.56 -20.65
C ILE A 552 0.01 5.12 -21.23
N VAL A 553 -0.69 6.05 -21.86
CA VAL A 553 -1.98 5.86 -22.56
C VAL A 553 -1.99 6.59 -23.89
N LEU A 554 -2.95 6.24 -24.75
CA LEU A 554 -3.22 6.96 -26.00
C LEU A 554 -4.41 7.88 -25.79
N SER A 555 -4.27 9.17 -26.08
CA SER A 555 -5.40 10.11 -26.18
C SER A 555 -5.83 10.26 -27.64
N HIS A 556 -7.14 10.40 -27.89
CA HIS A 556 -7.68 10.60 -29.25
C HIS A 556 -8.95 11.45 -29.20
N LYS A 557 -9.17 12.26 -30.25
CA LYS A 557 -10.26 13.25 -30.32
C LYS A 557 -11.48 12.65 -31.01
N GLU A 558 -12.51 12.30 -30.24
CA GLU A 558 -13.75 11.70 -30.79
C GLU A 558 -14.95 12.67 -30.74
N ARG A 559 -15.81 12.60 -31.76
CA ARG A 559 -17.15 13.19 -31.70
C ARG A 559 -18.05 12.28 -30.85
N TRP A 560 -18.98 12.89 -30.13
CA TRP A 560 -19.97 12.17 -29.33
C TRP A 560 -21.36 12.33 -29.94
N GLN A 561 -22.20 11.31 -29.81
CA GLN A 561 -23.60 11.35 -30.22
C GLN A 561 -24.51 11.77 -29.07
N TYR A 562 -25.55 12.52 -29.40
CA TYR A 562 -26.62 12.93 -28.50
C TYR A 562 -27.98 12.78 -29.18
N ARG A 563 -28.99 12.38 -28.41
CA ARG A 563 -30.39 12.37 -28.86
C ARG A 563 -30.97 13.74 -28.52
N THR A 564 -31.61 14.40 -29.47
CA THR A 564 -32.38 15.63 -29.16
C THR A 564 -33.80 15.26 -28.73
N LYS A 565 -34.60 16.25 -28.32
CA LYS A 565 -35.98 16.00 -27.89
C LYS A 565 -36.90 15.78 -29.10
N GLU A 566 -36.52 16.35 -30.24
CA GLU A 566 -37.25 16.34 -31.51
C GLU A 566 -37.13 14.99 -32.23
N ASP A 567 -35.95 14.36 -32.21
CA ASP A 567 -35.73 12.99 -32.70
C ASP A 567 -34.98 12.14 -31.67
N PRO A 568 -35.71 11.36 -30.84
CA PRO A 568 -35.11 10.43 -29.90
C PRO A 568 -34.55 9.14 -30.54
N LEU A 569 -34.85 8.86 -31.81
CA LEU A 569 -34.49 7.61 -32.49
C LEU A 569 -33.17 7.76 -33.25
N THR A 570 -32.95 8.89 -33.92
CA THR A 570 -31.74 9.15 -34.74
C THR A 570 -30.72 10.00 -33.96
N PRO A 571 -29.64 9.41 -33.43
CA PRO A 571 -28.68 10.16 -32.61
C PRO A 571 -27.84 11.13 -33.45
N ARG A 572 -27.94 12.44 -33.15
CA ARG A 572 -27.15 13.49 -33.80
C ARG A 572 -25.70 13.45 -33.32
N THR A 573 -24.75 13.61 -34.24
CA THR A 573 -23.32 13.64 -33.93
C THR A 573 -22.88 15.07 -33.66
N SER A 574 -22.21 15.33 -32.54
CA SER A 574 -21.73 16.67 -32.17
C SER A 574 -20.64 17.18 -33.12
N SER A 575 -20.66 18.48 -33.41
CA SER A 575 -19.56 19.18 -34.06
C SER A 575 -18.34 19.33 -33.16
N LYS A 576 -18.52 19.27 -31.83
CA LYS A 576 -17.43 19.38 -30.85
C LYS A 576 -16.80 18.01 -30.57
N PHE A 577 -15.48 17.95 -30.71
CA PHE A 577 -14.68 16.79 -30.32
C PHE A 577 -14.42 16.77 -28.81
N THR A 578 -14.20 15.57 -28.27
CA THR A 578 -13.83 15.35 -26.87
C THR A 578 -12.71 14.32 -26.80
N THR A 579 -11.69 14.55 -25.97
CA THR A 579 -10.60 13.60 -25.77
C THR A 579 -11.13 12.33 -25.08
N LYS A 580 -10.86 11.17 -25.67
CA LYS A 580 -11.00 9.83 -25.07
C LYS A 580 -9.62 9.21 -24.88
N PHE A 581 -9.52 8.25 -23.98
CA PHE A 581 -8.26 7.61 -23.62
C PHE A 581 -8.33 6.10 -23.82
N TYR A 582 -7.24 5.51 -24.30
CA TYR A 582 -7.09 4.08 -24.62
C TYR A 582 -5.81 3.52 -24.01
N CYS A 583 -5.83 2.25 -23.63
CA CYS A 583 -4.58 1.55 -23.34
C CYS A 583 -3.85 1.23 -24.65
N VAL A 584 -2.52 1.12 -24.57
CA VAL A 584 -1.60 0.88 -25.69
C VAL A 584 -1.83 -0.50 -26.37
N MET A 585 -2.58 -1.41 -25.75
CA MET A 585 -2.78 -2.79 -26.20
C MET A 585 -3.37 -2.89 -27.62
N ALA A 586 -2.73 -3.68 -28.49
CA ALA A 586 -3.13 -3.86 -29.89
C ALA A 586 -4.62 -4.25 -30.03
N SER A 587 -5.06 -5.17 -29.17
CA SER A 587 -6.42 -5.70 -29.11
C SER A 587 -7.50 -4.68 -28.71
N CYS A 588 -7.11 -3.50 -28.23
CA CYS A 588 -8.01 -2.38 -27.92
C CYS A 588 -7.99 -1.33 -29.03
N VAL A 589 -6.81 -0.99 -29.56
CA VAL A 589 -6.67 -0.03 -30.67
C VAL A 589 -7.28 -0.59 -31.94
N LEU A 590 -6.81 -1.74 -32.44
CA LEU A 590 -7.28 -2.35 -33.70
C LEU A 590 -8.77 -2.75 -33.66
N ARG A 591 -9.33 -3.00 -32.47
CA ARG A 591 -10.76 -3.31 -32.29
C ARG A 591 -11.67 -2.07 -32.37
N ARG A 592 -11.12 -0.87 -32.22
CA ARG A 592 -11.88 0.40 -32.33
C ARG A 592 -11.54 1.13 -33.63
N PHE A 593 -10.27 1.16 -33.97
CA PHE A 593 -9.64 1.80 -35.12
C PHE A 593 -9.04 0.69 -36.01
N HIS A 594 -9.88 -0.04 -36.73
CA HIS A 594 -9.48 -1.18 -37.56
C HIS A 594 -8.59 -0.79 -38.77
N TYR A 595 -8.55 0.49 -39.10
CA TYR A 595 -7.65 1.11 -40.10
C TYR A 595 -6.34 1.64 -39.50
N PHE A 596 -6.10 1.44 -38.20
CA PHE A 596 -4.90 1.97 -37.54
C PHE A 596 -3.62 1.38 -38.12
N THR A 597 -2.76 2.26 -38.59
CA THR A 597 -1.36 2.01 -38.95
C THR A 597 -0.47 2.88 -38.05
N SER A 598 0.81 2.54 -37.92
CA SER A 598 1.73 3.25 -37.02
C SER A 598 1.91 4.75 -37.37
N SER A 599 1.57 5.19 -38.58
CA SER A 599 1.50 6.60 -38.98
C SER A 599 0.37 7.39 -38.31
N PHE A 600 -0.61 6.74 -37.68
CA PHE A 600 -1.62 7.38 -36.83
C PHE A 600 -1.19 7.51 -35.36
N LEU A 601 0.02 7.06 -34.99
CA LEU A 601 0.55 7.19 -33.64
C LEU A 601 1.44 8.44 -33.54
N GLU A 602 1.00 9.43 -32.77
CA GLU A 602 1.80 10.62 -32.46
C GLU A 602 2.50 10.44 -31.10
N VAL A 603 3.81 10.70 -31.07
CA VAL A 603 4.58 10.79 -29.82
C VAL A 603 5.12 12.22 -29.72
N PRO A 604 4.51 13.10 -28.89
CA PRO A 604 4.97 14.46 -28.69
C PRO A 604 6.44 14.53 -28.26
N LYS A 605 7.16 15.60 -28.60
CA LYS A 605 8.62 15.69 -28.38
C LYS A 605 8.98 15.59 -26.89
N ASP A 606 8.23 16.27 -26.03
CA ASP A 606 8.33 16.23 -24.58
C ASP A 606 8.07 14.81 -24.04
N VAL A 607 7.02 14.14 -24.53
CA VAL A 607 6.74 12.74 -24.19
C VAL A 607 7.87 11.83 -24.64
N LYS A 608 8.38 11.98 -25.87
CA LYS A 608 9.48 11.19 -26.44
C LYS A 608 10.76 11.29 -25.60
N THR A 609 11.09 12.47 -25.05
CA THR A 609 12.23 12.64 -24.13
C THR A 609 12.06 11.96 -22.76
N ARG A 610 10.83 11.58 -22.40
CA ARG A 610 10.48 10.91 -21.13
C ARG A 610 10.19 9.41 -21.30
N LEU A 611 10.18 8.88 -22.52
CA LEU A 611 10.02 7.44 -22.75
C LEU A 611 11.30 6.69 -22.33
N HIS A 612 11.11 5.44 -21.90
CA HIS A 612 12.18 4.50 -21.56
C HIS A 612 12.13 3.32 -22.54
N ASP A 613 13.17 2.50 -22.58
CA ASP A 613 13.23 1.34 -23.49
C ASP A 613 12.07 0.35 -23.30
N SER A 614 11.51 0.26 -22.09
CA SER A 614 10.30 -0.50 -21.78
C SER A 614 9.04 0.09 -22.43
N HIS A 615 8.90 1.43 -22.44
CA HIS A 615 7.84 2.15 -23.16
C HIS A 615 7.98 1.96 -24.68
N LEU A 616 9.19 2.13 -25.21
CA LEU A 616 9.47 1.95 -26.64
C LEU A 616 9.23 0.50 -27.07
N SER A 617 9.62 -0.48 -26.25
CA SER A 617 9.33 -1.90 -26.46
C SER A 617 7.83 -2.22 -26.42
N LEU A 618 7.05 -1.56 -25.54
CA LEU A 618 5.59 -1.71 -25.50
C LEU A 618 4.93 -1.12 -26.76
N LEU A 619 5.29 0.11 -27.13
CA LEU A 619 4.76 0.79 -28.32
C LEU A 619 5.12 0.05 -29.62
N ASN A 620 6.34 -0.48 -29.72
CA ASN A 620 6.75 -1.31 -30.85
C ASN A 620 5.94 -2.62 -30.90
N ARG A 621 5.89 -3.37 -29.78
CA ARG A 621 5.19 -4.67 -29.73
C ARG A 621 3.69 -4.59 -29.98
N GLU A 622 3.01 -3.56 -29.47
CA GLU A 622 1.55 -3.45 -29.55
C GLU A 622 1.07 -2.64 -30.76
N LEU A 623 1.85 -1.66 -31.24
CA LEU A 623 1.42 -0.68 -32.26
C LEU A 623 2.37 -0.55 -33.45
N ASN A 624 3.41 -1.39 -33.54
CA ASN A 624 4.46 -1.34 -34.57
C ASN A 624 5.13 0.04 -34.68
N TYR A 625 5.31 0.74 -33.56
CA TYR A 625 6.04 2.00 -33.51
C TYR A 625 7.54 1.78 -33.79
N PRO A 626 8.09 2.29 -34.93
CA PRO A 626 9.50 2.15 -35.24
C PRO A 626 10.30 3.10 -34.34
N GLY A 627 10.84 2.57 -33.23
CA GLY A 627 11.53 3.36 -32.22
C GLY A 627 12.86 3.95 -32.70
N LYS A 628 12.81 5.12 -33.33
CA LYS A 628 13.91 6.09 -33.53
C LYS A 628 13.37 7.51 -33.58
#